data_AF-A0A7M3MX80-F1
#
_entry.id   AF-A0A7M3MX80-F1
#
_cell.length_a   1.000
_cell.length_b   1.000
_cell.length_c   1.000
_cell.angle_alpha   90.00
_cell.angle_beta   90.00
_cell.angle_gamma   90.00
#
_symmetry.space_group_name_H-M   'P 1'
#
loop_
_entity.id
_entity.type
_entity.pdbx_description
1 polymer ?
#
loop_
_entity_poly.entity_id
_entity_poly.type
_entity_poly.pdbx_seq_one_letter_code
_entity_poly.pdbx_strand_id
1 'polypeptide(L)' 'MHFQRIIKQIKQRRADLKVTQEMLAEISGVGLRTLKQFESGKGNPTLETLSRLADALGMEVGLQIKTPMQHR' A
#
# COMPACT_ATOMS: atom_id res chain seq x y z
N MET A 1 13.40 -6.54 -2.74
CA MET A 1 11.92 -6.62 -2.66
C MET A 1 11.32 -5.66 -3.66
N HIS A 2 10.47 -6.16 -4.56
CA HIS A 2 10.08 -5.51 -5.83
C HIS A 2 9.01 -4.40 -5.75
N PHE A 3 8.52 -4.04 -4.55
CA PHE A 3 7.32 -3.19 -4.38
C PHE A 3 7.55 -1.85 -3.65
N GLN A 4 8.77 -1.33 -3.64
CA GLN A 4 9.12 -0.06 -2.94
C GLN A 4 8.20 1.11 -3.32
N ARG A 5 7.79 1.20 -4.59
CA ARG A 5 6.89 2.25 -5.08
C ARG A 5 5.49 2.16 -4.45
N ILE A 6 4.94 0.96 -4.30
CA ILE A 6 3.61 0.75 -3.70
C ILE A 6 3.67 1.08 -2.21
N ILE A 7 4.68 0.56 -1.51
CA ILE A 7 4.90 0.85 -0.08
C ILE A 7 5.01 2.35 0.16
N LYS A 8 5.80 3.07 -0.65
CA LYS A 8 5.95 4.52 -0.54
C LYS A 8 4.62 5.26 -0.75
N GLN A 9 3.82 4.87 -1.75
CA GLN A 9 2.51 5.49 -2.02
C GLN A 9 1.55 5.32 -0.84
N ILE A 10 1.43 4.09 -0.31
CA ILE A 10 0.57 3.81 0.84
C ILE A 10 1.03 4.60 2.08
N LYS A 11 2.34 4.62 2.38
CA LYS A 11 2.89 5.37 3.51
C LYS A 11 2.68 6.87 3.38
N GLN A 12 2.87 7.42 2.18
CA GLN A 12 2.64 8.84 1.92
C GLN A 12 1.18 9.19 2.12
N ARG A 13 0.25 8.45 1.49
CA ARG A 13 -1.18 8.70 1.65
C ARG A 13 -1.62 8.60 3.11
N ARG A 14 -1.12 7.60 3.84
CA ARG A 14 -1.37 7.43 5.27
C ARG A 14 -0.91 8.67 6.06
N ALA A 15 0.28 9.20 5.76
CA ALA A 15 0.81 10.41 6.40
C ALA A 15 -0.02 11.65 6.05
N ASP A 16 -0.45 11.81 4.79
CA ASP A 16 -1.28 12.93 4.34
C ASP A 16 -2.63 12.98 5.07
N LEU A 17 -3.21 11.81 5.33
CA LEU A 17 -4.45 11.65 6.10
C LEU A 17 -4.24 11.66 7.63
N LYS A 18 -3.00 11.78 8.10
CA LYS A 18 -2.62 11.69 9.53
C LYS A 18 -3.09 10.39 10.21
N VAL A 19 -3.09 9.29 9.46
CA VAL A 19 -3.50 7.96 9.94
C VAL A 19 -2.28 7.22 10.53
N THR A 20 -2.40 6.64 11.72
CA THR A 20 -1.33 5.80 12.30
C THR A 20 -1.34 4.39 11.71
N GLN A 21 -0.29 3.60 11.94
CA GLN A 21 -0.32 2.19 11.51
C GLN A 21 -1.40 1.41 12.25
N GLU A 22 -1.57 1.70 13.54
CA GLU A 22 -2.59 1.12 14.42
C GLU A 22 -3.99 1.43 13.88
N MET A 23 -4.26 2.70 13.56
CA MET A 23 -5.56 3.11 13.03
C MET A 23 -5.80 2.50 11.65
N LEU A 24 -4.82 2.49 10.74
CA LEU A 24 -4.97 1.85 9.43
C LEU A 24 -5.26 0.35 9.56
N ALA A 25 -4.56 -0.34 10.47
CA ALA A 25 -4.80 -1.76 10.73
C ALA A 25 -6.23 -2.03 11.19
N GLU A 26 -6.75 -1.18 12.08
CA GLU A 26 -8.13 -1.25 12.56
C GLU A 26 -9.15 -1.01 11.42
N ILE A 27 -9.06 0.11 10.71
CA ILE A 27 -10.06 0.48 9.70
C ILE A 27 -10.00 -0.39 8.43
N SER A 28 -8.86 -1.02 8.13
CA SER A 28 -8.71 -1.94 6.99
C SER A 28 -9.02 -3.41 7.33
N GLY A 29 -9.16 -3.73 8.62
CA GLY A 29 -9.24 -5.12 9.09
C GLY A 29 -7.99 -5.95 8.79
N VAL A 30 -6.85 -5.30 8.50
CA VAL A 30 -5.55 -5.95 8.26
C VAL A 30 -4.76 -5.95 9.56
N GLY A 31 -4.27 -7.12 9.98
CA GLY A 31 -3.49 -7.21 11.22
C GLY A 31 -2.28 -6.27 11.23
N LEU A 32 -2.05 -5.59 12.37
CA LEU A 32 -0.97 -4.61 12.54
C LEU A 32 0.42 -5.18 12.22
N ARG A 33 0.66 -6.45 12.56
CA ARG A 33 1.91 -7.16 12.22
C ARG A 33 2.10 -7.25 10.70
N THR A 34 1.04 -7.59 9.97
CA THR A 34 1.05 -7.68 8.50
C THR A 34 1.32 -6.32 7.88
N LEU A 35 0.66 -5.26 8.37
CA LEU A 35 0.91 -3.88 7.92
C LEU A 35 2.36 -3.46 8.19
N LYS A 36 2.92 -3.74 9.37
CA LYS A 36 4.32 -3.43 9.71
C LYS A 36 5.31 -4.19 8.82
N GLN A 37 5.06 -5.46 8.52
CA GLN A 37 5.88 -6.25 7.60
C GLN A 37 5.79 -5.71 6.17
N PHE A 38 4.61 -5.30 5.72
CA PHE A 38 4.41 -4.65 4.43
C PHE A 38 5.16 -3.31 4.35
N GLU A 39 4.94 -2.38 5.30
CA GLU A 39 5.57 -1.05 5.27
C GLU A 39 7.09 -1.06 5.48
N SER A 40 7.64 -2.13 6.08
CA SER A 40 9.08 -2.36 6.21
C SER A 40 9.68 -3.08 5.00
N GLY A 41 8.86 -3.47 4.03
CA GLY A 41 9.30 -4.20 2.84
C GLY A 41 9.75 -5.63 3.14
N LYS A 42 9.35 -6.22 4.27
CA LYS A 42 9.66 -7.60 4.68
C LYS A 42 8.52 -8.59 4.40
N GLY A 43 7.42 -8.14 3.78
CA GLY A 43 6.27 -8.98 3.42
C GLY A 43 5.84 -8.80 1.96
N ASN A 44 5.21 -9.84 1.41
CA ASN A 44 4.52 -9.80 0.13
C ASN A 44 3.00 -9.86 0.40
N PRO A 45 2.29 -8.72 0.41
CA PRO A 45 0.85 -8.73 0.68
C PRO A 45 0.09 -9.42 -0.46
N THR A 46 -1.03 -10.07 -0.13
CA THR A 46 -1.99 -10.49 -1.16
C THR A 46 -2.62 -9.25 -1.82
N LEU A 47 -3.18 -9.41 -3.02
CA LEU A 47 -3.94 -8.34 -3.66
C LEU A 47 -5.11 -7.89 -2.77
N GLU A 48 -5.79 -8.84 -2.13
CA GLU A 48 -6.88 -8.55 -1.18
C GLU A 48 -6.41 -7.67 -0.01
N THR A 49 -5.25 -7.99 0.59
CA THR A 49 -4.66 -7.15 1.65
C THR A 49 -4.35 -5.76 1.13
N LEU A 50 -3.78 -5.65 -0.07
CA LEU A 50 -3.45 -4.36 -0.67
C LEU A 50 -4.71 -3.54 -0.98
N SER A 51 -5.77 -4.18 -1.49
CA SER A 51 -7.07 -3.54 -1.73
C SER A 51 -7.65 -2.98 -0.45
N ARG A 52 -7.73 -3.80 0.61
CA ARG A 52 -8.25 -3.34 1.92
C ARG A 52 -7.48 -2.14 2.49
N LEU A 53 -6.15 -2.14 2.37
CA LEU A 53 -5.32 -1.01 2.78
C LEU A 53 -5.57 0.23 1.91
N ALA A 54 -5.73 0.05 0.60
CA ALA A 54 -6.01 1.14 -0.33
C ALA A 54 -7.40 1.74 -0.06
N ASP A 55 -8.43 0.91 0.05
CA ASP A 55 -9.82 1.31 0.29
C ASP A 55 -9.94 2.13 1.58
N ALA A 56 -9.31 1.65 2.66
CA ALA A 56 -9.24 2.35 3.95
C ALA A 56 -8.55 3.74 3.87
N LEU A 57 -7.69 3.95 2.89
CA LEU A 57 -6.98 5.22 2.63
C LEU A 57 -7.67 6.07 1.55
N GLY A 58 -8.85 5.66 1.08
CA GLY A 58 -9.55 6.30 -0.03
C GLY A 58 -8.76 6.23 -1.33
N MET A 59 -8.12 5.09 -1.58
CA MET A 59 -7.37 4.76 -2.80
C MET A 59 -7.96 3.50 -3.43
N GLU A 60 -7.64 3.26 -4.70
CA GLU A 60 -8.01 2.05 -5.42
C GLU A 60 -6.75 1.40 -6.03
N VAL A 61 -6.72 0.07 -6.09
CA VAL A 61 -5.66 -0.66 -6.79
C VAL A 61 -6.03 -0.80 -8.27
N GLY A 62 -5.29 -0.09 -9.13
CA GLY A 62 -5.52 -0.08 -10.58
C GLY A 62 -4.41 -0.73 -11.41
N LEU A 63 -4.80 -1.28 -12.56
CA LEU A 63 -3.87 -1.70 -13.63
C LEU A 63 -3.82 -0.61 -14.71
N GLN A 64 -2.63 -0.37 -15.25
CA GLN A 64 -2.41 0.60 -16.33
C GLN A 64 -1.61 -0.04 -17.46
N ILE A 65 -1.87 0.37 -18.70
CA ILE A 65 -1.10 -0.08 -19.86
C ILE A 65 0.35 0.36 -19.67
N LYS A 66 1.31 -0.55 -19.84
CA LYS A 66 2.73 -0.20 -19.81
C LYS A 66 3.02 0.77 -20.95
N THR A 67 3.37 2.01 -20.62
CA THR A 67 3.90 2.93 -21.62
C THR A 67 5.30 2.42 -22.01
N PRO A 68 5.55 2.05 -23.28
CA PRO A 68 6.89 1.71 -23.71
C PRO A 68 7.77 2.95 -23.50
N MET A 69 8.83 2.80 -22.71
CA MET A 69 9.84 3.86 -22.59
C MET A 69 10.42 4.05 -23.99
N GLN A 70 10.06 5.16 -24.65
CA GLN A 70 10.74 5.61 -25.85
C GLN A 70 12.20 5.85 -25.45
N HIS A 71 13.05 4.90 -25.78
CA HIS A 71 14.49 5.11 -25.77
C HIS A 71 14.75 6.12 -26.88
N ARG A 72 15.01 7.38 -26.50
CA ARG A 72 15.67 8.35 -27.37
C ARG A 72 17.17 8.24 -27.16
#